data_AF-A0A7C5L9Y7-F1
#
_entry.id   AF-A0A7C5L9Y7-F1
#
_cell.length_a   1.000
_cell.length_b   1.000
_cell.length_c   1.000
_cell.angle_alpha   90.00
_cell.angle_beta   90.00
_cell.angle_gamma   90.00
#
_symmetry.space_group_name_H-M   'P 1'
#
loop_
_entity.id
_entity.type
_entity.pdbx_description
1 polymer ?
#
loop_
_entity_poly.entity_id
_entity_poly.type
_entity_poly.pdbx_seq_one_letter_code
_entity_poly.pdbx_strand_id
1 'polypeptide(L)'
;MIKNIRISIILILTVFYFLCWSFAGCKKEANKTLVFADNKKEVKPSMLIKSITIPSDSTDIVYLRLFFRSGSMDDPPGKEGLTNLTVRMIAEGGTLKHTYAQILRLLYPMASSIDAYVDKESTVFVSSVHKAEWEHFIPILSEILLEPAFSEEDFKRLKDETLNYIKKTLRHADDELLSKQALETWLYEGHPYGHLVEGTVKGVESITLDDVQKHYKKILSQDRLVIGMGGAVDDSMRKMLVQNLSHLPENGAPSVNIPQPSLPQDLEVMIVEKETNSTAIAFGTPVQFRRGHPDFYSLMIGFSCLGEHRQSMGRLFRKIREARGLNYGDYAYPEYFEEVPGTVMPMVNIPRTTQYMSIWIRPVQDKHAIWALTLAFHELRNFIKDGLKEDEFIRTKGFLEGYTRVLEEHPDRKIGYALDDLFYGISPFLRNARERWNNLTLREVNDAIGRNISLKNLKIVIVTSKGQEIKENLVQGTIPEIIYDTPKPKEVLEEDKVIQNNPIKIPAEKIKVIPVDSLFE
;
A
#
# COMPACT_ATOMS: atom_id res chain seq x y z
N MET A 1 -62.67 -42.31 -8.98
CA MET A 1 -62.37 -42.11 -10.42
C MET A 1 -60.90 -42.47 -10.62
N ILE A 2 -60.48 -43.70 -10.96
CA ILE A 2 -60.66 -44.45 -12.24
C ILE A 2 -60.30 -43.49 -13.41
N LYS A 3 -59.24 -43.61 -14.22
CA LYS A 3 -58.46 -44.73 -14.80
C LYS A 3 -57.08 -44.16 -15.26
N ASN A 4 -55.94 -44.83 -15.04
CA ASN A 4 -55.12 -45.62 -16.00
C ASN A 4 -55.15 -45.11 -17.47
N ILE A 5 -54.02 -44.99 -18.19
CA ILE A 5 -53.32 -46.11 -18.85
C ILE A 5 -51.88 -45.70 -19.29
N ARG A 6 -50.91 -46.59 -19.04
CA ARG A 6 -49.56 -46.69 -19.62
C ARG A 6 -49.63 -47.20 -21.07
N ILE A 7 -48.60 -47.00 -21.90
CA ILE A 7 -47.89 -48.08 -22.63
C ILE A 7 -46.57 -47.53 -23.21
N SER A 8 -45.52 -48.32 -22.98
CA SER A 8 -44.12 -48.16 -23.41
C SER A 8 -43.85 -48.92 -24.73
N ILE A 9 -42.55 -48.94 -25.13
CA ILE A 9 -41.80 -49.93 -25.95
C ILE A 9 -41.44 -49.38 -27.35
N ILE A 10 -40.19 -48.98 -27.65
CA ILE A 10 -38.89 -49.70 -27.77
C ILE A 10 -38.69 -50.39 -29.14
N LEU A 11 -37.42 -50.34 -29.61
CA LEU A 11 -36.70 -51.17 -30.61
C LEU A 11 -36.75 -50.71 -32.09
N ILE A 12 -35.73 -50.80 -32.98
CA ILE A 12 -34.25 -50.88 -33.00
C ILE A 12 -33.84 -51.28 -34.45
N LEU A 13 -32.66 -50.81 -34.91
CA LEU A 13 -31.73 -51.40 -35.91
C LEU A 13 -32.07 -51.53 -37.43
N THR A 14 -31.22 -50.83 -38.21
CA THR A 14 -30.46 -51.22 -39.44
C THR A 14 -31.14 -51.79 -40.69
N VAL A 15 -30.70 -51.34 -41.88
CA VAL A 15 -29.92 -52.14 -42.87
C VAL A 15 -29.36 -51.24 -43.99
N PHE A 16 -28.09 -51.50 -44.32
CA PHE A 16 -27.21 -50.97 -45.37
C PHE A 16 -27.55 -51.55 -46.77
N TYR A 17 -27.33 -50.80 -47.87
CA TYR A 17 -26.80 -51.26 -49.20
C TYR A 17 -26.68 -50.04 -50.15
N PHE A 18 -25.49 -49.49 -50.44
CA PHE A 18 -24.52 -49.78 -51.54
C PHE A 18 -24.97 -49.38 -52.98
N LEU A 19 -24.38 -48.31 -53.56
CA LEU A 19 -23.40 -48.30 -54.68
C LEU A 19 -23.32 -46.96 -55.46
N CYS A 20 -22.08 -46.67 -55.89
CA CYS A 20 -21.55 -45.52 -56.62
C CYS A 20 -22.26 -45.08 -57.92
N TRP A 21 -22.18 -43.78 -58.25
CA TRP A 21 -21.56 -43.28 -59.51
C TRP A 21 -21.33 -41.76 -59.47
N SER A 22 -20.23 -41.35 -60.11
CA SER A 22 -19.65 -40.00 -60.09
C SER A 22 -20.02 -39.17 -61.34
N PHE A 23 -19.78 -37.86 -61.20
CA PHE A 23 -19.60 -36.83 -62.24
C PHE A 23 -20.81 -36.37 -63.06
N ALA A 24 -21.27 -35.13 -62.83
CA ALA A 24 -20.93 -33.99 -63.70
C ALA A 24 -21.63 -32.71 -63.18
N GLY A 25 -20.91 -31.59 -63.22
CA GLY A 25 -21.26 -30.35 -62.54
C GLY A 25 -22.44 -29.57 -63.11
N CYS A 26 -23.01 -28.72 -62.26
CA CYS A 26 -23.66 -27.48 -62.62
C CYS A 26 -23.94 -26.68 -61.33
N LYS A 27 -23.46 -25.44 -61.23
CA LYS A 27 -24.12 -24.37 -60.44
C LYS A 27 -23.52 -22.99 -60.74
N LYS A 28 -24.24 -22.25 -61.60
CA LYS A 28 -24.61 -20.84 -61.35
C LYS A 28 -25.56 -20.85 -60.13
N GLU A 29 -25.69 -19.85 -59.27
CA GLU A 29 -25.72 -18.42 -59.50
C GLU A 29 -25.57 -17.69 -58.15
N ALA A 30 -25.19 -16.42 -58.23
CA ALA A 30 -24.79 -15.55 -57.13
C ALA A 30 -25.96 -15.12 -56.22
N ASN A 31 -25.65 -14.87 -54.94
CA ASN A 31 -26.31 -13.81 -54.18
C ASN A 31 -25.27 -13.08 -53.32
N LYS A 32 -25.31 -11.75 -53.44
CA LYS A 32 -24.35 -10.79 -52.88
C LYS A 32 -24.40 -10.77 -51.36
N THR A 33 -23.25 -10.94 -50.71
CA THR A 33 -23.06 -10.57 -49.30
C THR A 33 -22.04 -9.44 -49.22
N LEU A 34 -22.44 -8.36 -48.55
CA LEU A 34 -21.64 -7.19 -48.22
C LEU A 34 -20.33 -7.62 -47.54
N VAL A 35 -19.20 -7.22 -48.14
CA VAL A 35 -17.88 -7.33 -47.53
C VAL A 35 -17.73 -6.18 -46.55
N PHE A 36 -17.87 -6.44 -45.25
CA PHE A 36 -17.23 -5.62 -44.24
C PHE A 36 -15.75 -5.99 -44.25
N ALA A 37 -14.89 -5.02 -44.54
CA ALA A 37 -13.45 -5.18 -44.41
C ALA A 37 -13.12 -5.39 -42.93
N ASP A 38 -12.97 -6.66 -42.53
CA ASP A 38 -12.47 -7.05 -41.22
C ASP A 38 -10.96 -6.78 -41.22
N ASN A 39 -10.58 -5.53 -40.95
CA ASN A 39 -9.19 -5.14 -40.74
C ASN A 39 -8.77 -5.49 -39.30
N LYS A 40 -8.95 -6.75 -38.90
CA LYS A 40 -8.30 -7.30 -37.71
C LYS A 40 -6.86 -7.64 -38.09
N LYS A 41 -5.96 -6.68 -37.87
CA LYS A 41 -4.55 -7.04 -37.63
C LYS A 41 -4.57 -7.94 -36.39
N GLU A 42 -4.24 -9.22 -36.57
CA GLU A 42 -3.88 -10.09 -35.44
C GLU A 42 -2.71 -9.44 -34.70
N VAL A 43 -3.03 -8.81 -33.57
CA VAL A 43 -2.02 -8.33 -32.62
C VAL A 43 -1.49 -9.57 -31.92
N LYS A 44 -0.26 -9.99 -32.25
CA LYS A 44 0.45 -11.00 -31.47
C LYS A 44 0.50 -10.53 -30.01
N PRO A 45 0.27 -11.40 -29.00
CA PRO A 45 0.41 -11.00 -27.61
C PRO A 45 1.77 -10.34 -27.42
N SER A 46 1.76 -9.10 -26.91
CA SER A 46 2.97 -8.33 -26.72
C SER A 46 3.93 -9.08 -25.80
N MET A 47 5.15 -9.32 -26.27
CA MET A 47 6.23 -9.93 -25.48
C MET A 47 6.65 -9.07 -24.28
N LEU A 48 6.11 -7.85 -24.15
CA LEU A 48 6.44 -6.90 -23.07
C LEU A 48 5.60 -7.11 -21.81
N ILE A 49 4.32 -7.49 -21.94
CA ILE A 49 3.41 -7.60 -20.80
C ILE A 49 3.69 -8.89 -20.04
N LYS A 50 4.15 -8.75 -18.79
CA LYS A 50 4.34 -9.88 -17.88
C LYS A 50 3.03 -10.19 -17.15
N SER A 51 2.80 -11.47 -16.85
CA SER A 51 1.66 -11.88 -16.02
C SER A 51 2.02 -12.97 -15.02
N ILE A 52 1.47 -12.88 -13.82
CA ILE A 52 1.54 -13.90 -12.76
C ILE A 52 0.12 -14.42 -12.54
N THR A 53 -0.07 -15.73 -12.54
CA THR A 53 -1.38 -16.36 -12.28
C THR A 53 -1.27 -17.34 -11.11
N ILE A 54 -2.14 -17.18 -10.11
CA ILE A 54 -2.27 -18.08 -8.96
C ILE A 54 -3.72 -18.59 -8.94
N PRO A 55 -4.03 -19.65 -9.71
CA PRO A 55 -5.38 -20.20 -9.75
C PRO A 55 -5.75 -20.83 -8.40
N SER A 56 -7.05 -20.82 -8.08
CA SER A 56 -7.57 -21.43 -6.86
C SER A 56 -9.02 -21.85 -7.02
N ASP A 57 -9.30 -23.11 -6.72
CA ASP A 57 -10.65 -23.69 -6.75
C ASP A 57 -11.46 -23.42 -5.46
N SER A 58 -10.91 -22.66 -4.50
CA SER A 58 -11.58 -22.37 -3.23
C SER A 58 -12.55 -21.18 -3.31
N THR A 59 -12.68 -20.55 -4.47
CA THR A 59 -13.53 -19.38 -4.70
C THR A 59 -13.97 -19.33 -6.17
N ASP A 60 -15.17 -18.81 -6.42
CA ASP A 60 -15.65 -18.51 -7.77
C ASP A 60 -15.33 -17.07 -8.22
N ILE A 61 -14.56 -16.33 -7.42
CA ILE A 61 -14.13 -14.97 -7.74
C ILE A 61 -12.79 -15.00 -8.47
N VAL A 62 -12.65 -14.14 -9.46
CA VAL A 62 -11.39 -13.77 -10.08
C VAL A 62 -10.93 -12.43 -9.49
N TYR A 63 -9.69 -12.41 -9.03
CA TYR A 63 -9.01 -11.21 -8.56
C TYR A 63 -7.98 -10.78 -9.60
N LEU A 64 -8.02 -9.51 -9.97
CA LEU A 64 -7.08 -8.89 -10.89
C LEU A 64 -6.31 -7.78 -10.17
N ARG A 65 -5.02 -7.72 -10.41
CA ARG A 65 -4.12 -6.65 -9.95
C ARG A 65 -3.27 -6.20 -11.12
N LEU A 66 -3.56 -5.02 -11.67
CA LEU A 66 -2.78 -4.42 -12.75
C LEU A 66 -1.73 -3.52 -12.12
N PHE A 67 -0.53 -4.05 -11.94
CA PHE A 67 0.57 -3.38 -11.28
C PHE A 67 1.40 -2.62 -12.31
N PHE A 68 1.39 -1.30 -12.22
CA PHE A 68 2.26 -0.43 -13.01
C PHE A 68 3.44 0.04 -12.16
N ARG A 69 4.66 -0.09 -12.69
CA ARG A 69 5.88 0.53 -12.15
C ARG A 69 5.89 2.03 -12.46
N SER A 70 4.90 2.71 -11.91
CA SER A 70 4.71 4.15 -11.97
C SER A 70 4.06 4.60 -10.68
N GLY A 71 4.59 5.62 -10.03
CA GLY A 71 4.02 6.14 -8.78
C GLY A 71 4.18 7.64 -8.68
N SER A 72 3.88 8.19 -7.51
CA SER A 72 4.03 9.63 -7.27
C SER A 72 5.46 10.15 -7.52
N MET A 73 6.49 9.30 -7.48
CA MET A 73 7.85 9.70 -7.86
C MET A 73 8.00 10.14 -9.32
N ASP A 74 7.06 9.76 -10.20
CA ASP A 74 7.03 10.16 -11.61
C ASP A 74 6.45 11.57 -11.81
N ASP A 75 6.00 12.24 -10.74
CA ASP A 75 5.47 13.60 -10.80
C ASP A 75 6.56 14.61 -11.18
N PRO A 76 6.33 15.44 -12.21
CA PRO A 76 7.27 16.51 -12.54
C PRO A 76 7.36 17.54 -11.41
N PRO A 77 8.53 18.18 -11.19
CA PRO A 77 8.66 19.26 -10.23
C PRO A 77 7.63 20.38 -10.43
N GLY A 78 6.95 20.78 -9.36
CA GLY A 78 5.87 21.77 -9.37
C GLY A 78 4.51 21.22 -9.82
N LYS A 79 4.41 19.91 -10.08
CA LYS A 79 3.20 19.17 -10.45
C LYS A 79 2.99 17.96 -9.52
N GLU A 80 3.49 18.05 -8.29
CA GLU A 80 3.32 17.02 -7.27
C GLU A 80 1.83 16.72 -7.09
N GLY A 81 1.44 15.44 -7.18
CA GLY A 81 0.06 14.96 -7.19
C GLY A 81 -0.47 14.57 -8.56
N LEU A 82 0.29 14.77 -9.65
CA LEU A 82 -0.15 14.49 -11.02
C LEU A 82 -0.47 13.02 -11.25
N THR A 83 0.34 12.11 -10.74
CA THR A 83 0.10 10.66 -10.86
C THR A 83 -1.17 10.26 -10.13
N ASN A 84 -1.33 10.70 -8.87
CA ASN A 84 -2.54 10.43 -8.10
C ASN A 84 -3.79 10.96 -8.80
N LEU A 85 -3.80 12.23 -9.21
CA LEU A 85 -4.95 12.82 -9.89
C LEU A 85 -5.24 12.13 -11.23
N THR A 86 -4.21 11.73 -11.98
CA THR A 86 -4.38 10.98 -13.24
C THR A 86 -5.03 9.61 -12.99
N VAL A 87 -4.58 8.87 -11.97
CA VAL A 87 -5.13 7.56 -11.63
C VAL A 87 -6.56 7.67 -11.13
N ARG A 88 -6.86 8.69 -10.30
CA ARG A 88 -8.24 8.99 -9.88
C ARG A 88 -9.13 9.36 -11.06
N MET A 89 -8.64 10.14 -12.03
CA MET A 89 -9.39 10.46 -13.24
C MET A 89 -9.71 9.22 -14.10
N ILE A 90 -8.88 8.18 -14.03
CA ILE A 90 -9.13 6.90 -14.69
C ILE A 90 -10.16 6.08 -13.91
N ALA A 91 -9.95 5.90 -12.60
CA ALA A 91 -10.78 5.00 -11.77
C ALA A 91 -12.14 5.59 -11.36
N GLU A 92 -12.20 6.91 -11.12
CA GLU A 92 -13.35 7.64 -10.57
C GLU A 92 -13.95 8.64 -11.58
N GLY A 93 -13.54 8.56 -12.85
CA GLY A 93 -14.05 9.40 -13.95
C GLY A 93 -14.91 8.62 -14.94
N GLY A 94 -15.48 9.33 -15.91
CA GLY A 94 -16.12 8.71 -17.06
C GLY A 94 -15.13 8.22 -18.13
N THR A 95 -15.61 7.37 -19.01
CA THR A 95 -14.95 6.93 -20.25
C THR A 95 -15.58 7.61 -21.46
N LEU A 96 -15.02 7.40 -22.65
CA LEU A 96 -15.60 7.89 -23.91
C LEU A 96 -17.01 7.33 -24.19
N LYS A 97 -17.39 6.20 -23.57
CA LYS A 97 -18.67 5.52 -23.80
C LYS A 97 -19.66 5.68 -22.64
N HIS A 98 -19.17 5.76 -21.41
CA HIS A 98 -19.99 5.74 -20.21
C HIS A 98 -19.55 6.80 -19.20
N THR A 99 -20.51 7.50 -18.61
CA THR A 99 -20.26 8.30 -17.40
C THR A 99 -19.86 7.39 -16.23
N TYR A 100 -19.16 7.95 -15.23
CA TYR A 100 -18.80 7.19 -14.02
C TYR A 100 -20.01 6.50 -13.36
N ALA A 101 -21.14 7.21 -13.26
CA ALA A 101 -22.38 6.64 -12.72
C ALA A 101 -22.94 5.47 -13.55
N GLN A 102 -22.75 5.49 -14.87
CA GLN A 102 -23.15 4.37 -15.73
C GLN A 102 -22.20 3.17 -15.55
N ILE A 103 -20.89 3.40 -15.43
CA ILE A 103 -19.91 2.35 -15.12
C ILE A 103 -20.29 1.64 -13.82
N LEU A 104 -20.59 2.39 -12.75
CA LEU A 104 -21.04 1.82 -11.48
C LEU A 104 -22.32 0.98 -11.63
N ARG A 105 -23.29 1.43 -12.46
CA ARG A 105 -24.51 0.66 -12.75
C ARG A 105 -24.25 -0.61 -13.54
N LEU A 106 -23.24 -0.63 -14.40
CA LEU A 106 -22.82 -1.84 -15.13
C LEU A 106 -22.13 -2.84 -14.20
N LEU A 107 -21.29 -2.36 -13.27
CA LEU A 107 -20.58 -3.20 -12.30
C LEU A 107 -21.49 -3.81 -11.23
N TYR A 108 -22.54 -3.09 -10.83
CA TYR A 108 -23.46 -3.49 -9.76
C TYR A 108 -24.09 -4.89 -9.92
N PRO A 109 -24.77 -5.24 -11.04
CA PRO A 109 -25.39 -6.56 -11.19
C PRO A 109 -24.38 -7.72 -11.21
N MET A 110 -23.12 -7.44 -11.58
CA MET A 110 -22.04 -8.44 -11.57
C MET A 110 -21.39 -8.59 -10.19
N ALA A 111 -21.83 -7.80 -9.19
CA ALA A 111 -21.18 -7.68 -7.88
C ALA A 111 -19.65 -7.48 -8.00
N SER A 112 -19.22 -6.71 -9.01
CA SER A 112 -17.81 -6.51 -9.33
C SER A 112 -17.31 -5.16 -8.82
N SER A 113 -16.02 -5.08 -8.51
CA SER A 113 -15.36 -3.85 -8.06
C SER A 113 -14.14 -3.54 -8.90
N ILE A 114 -13.85 -2.25 -9.04
CA ILE A 114 -12.61 -1.71 -9.60
C ILE A 114 -12.20 -0.58 -8.67
N ASP A 115 -11.03 -0.71 -8.06
CA ASP A 115 -10.41 0.31 -7.24
C ASP A 115 -9.00 0.57 -7.74
N ALA A 116 -8.44 1.72 -7.38
CA ALA A 116 -7.06 2.05 -7.71
C ALA A 116 -6.38 2.78 -6.55
N TYR A 117 -5.08 2.56 -6.41
CA TYR A 117 -4.25 3.30 -5.46
C TYR A 117 -2.84 3.50 -6.00
N VAL A 118 -2.18 4.53 -5.49
CA VAL A 118 -0.84 4.97 -5.89
C VAL A 118 0.04 4.99 -4.66
N ASP A 119 1.29 4.56 -4.80
CA ASP A 119 2.37 4.77 -3.83
C ASP A 119 3.53 5.52 -4.50
N LYS A 120 4.72 5.58 -3.88
CA LYS A 120 5.89 6.24 -4.46
C LYS A 120 6.32 5.62 -5.79
N GLU A 121 6.32 4.31 -5.93
CA GLU A 121 6.84 3.60 -7.11
C GLU A 121 5.81 2.76 -7.88
N SER A 122 4.60 2.65 -7.35
CA SER A 122 3.58 1.78 -7.91
C SER A 122 2.23 2.46 -8.04
N THR A 123 1.49 2.01 -9.04
CA THR A 123 0.08 2.30 -9.27
C THR A 123 -0.58 0.98 -9.52
N VAL A 124 -1.68 0.71 -8.85
CA VAL A 124 -2.33 -0.59 -8.91
C VAL A 124 -3.81 -0.40 -9.11
N PHE A 125 -4.34 -0.99 -10.18
CA PHE A 125 -5.77 -1.18 -10.34
C PHE A 125 -6.11 -2.57 -9.82
N VAL A 126 -6.95 -2.63 -8.79
CA VAL A 126 -7.41 -3.89 -8.19
C VAL A 126 -8.86 -4.12 -8.59
N SER A 127 -9.21 -5.36 -8.89
CA SER A 127 -10.58 -5.69 -9.28
C SER A 127 -10.97 -7.08 -8.81
N SER A 128 -12.26 -7.25 -8.59
CA SER A 128 -12.86 -8.53 -8.29
C SER A 128 -14.13 -8.74 -9.13
N VAL A 129 -14.30 -9.95 -9.66
CA VAL A 129 -15.46 -10.32 -10.48
C VAL A 129 -15.75 -11.81 -10.32
N HIS A 130 -17.02 -12.20 -10.31
CA HIS A 130 -17.40 -13.61 -10.34
C HIS A 130 -17.02 -14.25 -11.68
N LYS A 131 -16.53 -15.49 -11.70
CA LYS A 131 -16.08 -16.21 -12.91
C LYS A 131 -17.14 -16.37 -14.01
N ALA A 132 -18.41 -16.17 -13.68
CA ALA A 132 -19.50 -16.19 -14.66
C ALA A 132 -19.65 -14.86 -15.43
N GLU A 133 -19.06 -13.77 -14.92
CA GLU A 133 -19.28 -12.41 -15.41
C GLU A 133 -18.03 -11.78 -16.04
N TRP A 134 -16.89 -12.48 -16.08
CA TRP A 134 -15.64 -11.88 -16.57
C TRP A 134 -15.74 -11.44 -18.04
N GLU A 135 -16.54 -12.11 -18.87
CA GLU A 135 -16.75 -11.76 -20.29
C GLU A 135 -17.41 -10.38 -20.45
N HIS A 136 -18.30 -10.00 -19.53
CA HIS A 136 -18.94 -8.68 -19.48
C HIS A 136 -18.06 -7.65 -18.79
N PHE A 137 -17.31 -8.07 -17.77
CA PHE A 137 -16.48 -7.21 -16.95
C PHE A 137 -15.20 -6.73 -17.65
N ILE A 138 -14.45 -7.60 -18.33
CA ILE A 138 -13.18 -7.24 -18.96
C ILE A 138 -13.34 -6.12 -20.00
N PRO A 139 -14.39 -6.07 -20.85
CA PRO A 139 -14.66 -4.92 -21.70
C PRO A 139 -14.79 -3.60 -20.94
N ILE A 140 -15.46 -3.59 -19.78
CA ILE A 140 -15.64 -2.39 -18.94
C ILE A 140 -14.29 -1.98 -18.32
N LEU A 141 -13.53 -2.93 -17.77
CA LEU A 141 -12.18 -2.67 -17.24
C LEU A 141 -11.25 -2.10 -18.33
N SER A 142 -11.33 -2.65 -19.55
CA SER A 142 -10.53 -2.19 -20.68
C SER A 142 -10.94 -0.79 -21.12
N GLU A 143 -12.23 -0.48 -21.13
CA GLU A 143 -12.76 0.84 -21.43
C GLU A 143 -12.26 1.90 -20.44
N ILE A 144 -12.29 1.59 -19.14
CA ILE A 144 -11.76 2.45 -18.07
C ILE A 144 -10.28 2.76 -18.31
N LEU A 145 -9.47 1.75 -18.59
CA LEU A 145 -8.02 1.87 -18.69
C LEU A 145 -7.52 2.45 -20.02
N LEU A 146 -8.24 2.22 -21.12
CA LEU A 146 -7.79 2.57 -22.48
C LEU A 146 -8.49 3.80 -23.05
N GLU A 147 -9.74 4.05 -22.63
CA GLU A 147 -10.61 5.10 -23.16
C GLU A 147 -11.17 6.03 -22.06
N PRO A 148 -10.37 6.50 -21.08
CA PRO A 148 -10.85 7.50 -20.12
C PRO A 148 -11.25 8.80 -20.85
N ALA A 149 -12.38 9.40 -20.47
CA ALA A 149 -12.89 10.61 -21.13
C ALA A 149 -12.09 11.86 -20.77
N PHE A 150 -11.48 11.87 -19.58
CA PHE A 150 -10.82 13.05 -19.01
C PHE A 150 -11.70 14.31 -19.12
N SER A 151 -12.92 14.24 -18.58
CA SER A 151 -13.86 15.36 -18.63
C SER A 151 -13.41 16.52 -17.72
N GLU A 152 -13.71 17.75 -18.12
CA GLU A 152 -13.40 18.94 -17.32
C GLU A 152 -14.16 18.96 -15.99
N GLU A 153 -15.36 18.36 -15.95
CA GLU A 153 -16.18 18.23 -14.75
C GLU A 153 -15.54 17.29 -13.72
N ASP A 154 -15.15 16.09 -14.15
CA ASP A 154 -14.44 15.13 -13.29
C ASP A 154 -13.11 15.69 -12.81
N PHE A 155 -12.39 16.37 -13.69
CA PHE A 155 -11.10 16.99 -13.37
C PHE A 155 -11.23 18.01 -12.24
N LYS A 156 -12.18 18.95 -12.34
CA LYS A 156 -12.41 19.95 -11.29
C LYS A 156 -12.82 19.29 -9.98
N ARG A 157 -13.77 18.35 -10.02
CA ARG A 157 -14.24 17.64 -8.84
C ARG A 157 -13.11 16.89 -8.13
N LEU A 158 -12.36 16.06 -8.84
CA LEU A 158 -11.29 15.24 -8.26
C LEU A 158 -10.11 16.09 -7.78
N LYS A 159 -9.81 17.19 -8.48
CA LYS A 159 -8.82 18.18 -8.04
C LYS A 159 -9.24 18.88 -6.76
N ASP A 160 -10.48 19.34 -6.67
CA ASP A 160 -11.04 20.00 -5.48
C ASP A 160 -11.10 19.04 -4.29
N GLU A 161 -11.50 17.78 -4.50
CA GLU A 161 -11.48 16.74 -3.48
C GLU A 161 -10.05 16.47 -2.96
N THR A 162 -9.06 16.43 -3.85
CA THR A 162 -7.64 16.24 -3.49
C THR A 162 -7.13 17.41 -2.65
N LEU A 163 -7.42 18.65 -3.07
CA LEU A 163 -7.06 19.85 -2.30
C LEU A 163 -7.75 19.89 -0.95
N ASN A 164 -9.03 19.52 -0.88
CA ASN A 164 -9.78 19.45 0.37
C ASN A 164 -9.21 18.36 1.30
N TYR A 165 -8.83 17.20 0.77
CA TYR A 165 -8.17 16.16 1.56
C TYR A 165 -6.89 16.70 2.21
N ILE A 166 -5.98 17.30 1.44
CA ILE A 166 -4.72 17.84 1.97
C ILE A 166 -5.00 18.96 2.98
N LYS A 167 -5.79 19.98 2.59
CA LYS A 167 -6.00 21.20 3.38
C LYS A 167 -6.89 21.01 4.60
N LYS A 168 -7.80 20.03 4.61
CA LYS A 168 -8.80 19.86 5.68
C LYS A 168 -8.66 18.54 6.40
N THR A 169 -8.61 17.43 5.68
CA THR A 169 -8.55 16.11 6.30
C THR A 169 -7.18 15.84 6.88
N LEU A 170 -6.13 15.82 6.05
CA LEU A 170 -4.79 15.46 6.48
C LEU A 170 -4.21 16.47 7.49
N ARG A 171 -4.32 17.78 7.21
CA ARG A 171 -3.78 18.82 8.10
C ARG A 171 -4.50 18.94 9.44
N HIS A 172 -5.79 18.61 9.54
CA HIS A 172 -6.55 18.97 10.75
C HIS A 172 -7.34 17.84 11.41
N ALA A 173 -7.70 16.77 10.69
CA ALA A 173 -8.62 15.75 11.21
C ALA A 173 -7.93 14.55 11.87
N ASP A 174 -6.70 14.22 11.50
CA ASP A 174 -5.97 13.05 12.02
C ASP A 174 -4.51 13.40 12.36
N ASP A 175 -4.26 13.66 13.65
CA ASP A 175 -2.93 14.05 14.15
C ASP A 175 -1.90 12.93 13.97
N GLU A 176 -2.33 11.67 14.09
CA GLU A 176 -1.44 10.52 13.94
C GLU A 176 -0.99 10.41 12.48
N LEU A 177 -1.94 10.42 11.54
CA LEU A 177 -1.63 10.40 10.12
C LEU A 177 -0.78 11.60 9.70
N LEU A 178 -1.10 12.79 10.19
CA LEU A 178 -0.33 14.01 9.92
C LEU A 178 1.14 13.87 10.36
N SER A 179 1.38 13.35 11.57
CA SER A 179 2.74 13.14 12.07
C SER A 179 3.54 12.15 11.21
N LYS A 180 2.90 11.08 10.73
CA LYS A 180 3.50 10.06 9.86
C LYS A 180 3.84 10.63 8.48
N GLN A 181 2.91 11.36 7.86
CA GLN A 181 3.09 11.94 6.54
C GLN A 181 4.12 13.09 6.53
N ALA A 182 4.14 13.92 7.58
CA ALA A 182 5.16 14.95 7.75
C ALA A 182 6.55 14.34 7.99
N LEU A 183 6.63 13.22 8.74
CA LEU A 183 7.88 12.50 8.94
C LEU A 183 8.40 11.95 7.62
N GLU A 184 7.59 11.21 6.86
CA GLU A 184 7.98 10.62 5.58
C GLU A 184 8.45 11.70 4.58
N THR A 185 7.67 12.76 4.42
CA THR A 185 7.99 13.89 3.54
C THR A 185 9.35 14.49 3.91
N TRP A 186 9.63 14.66 5.21
CA TRP A 186 10.88 15.23 5.68
C TRP A 186 12.07 14.26 5.61
N LEU A 187 11.85 12.95 5.81
CA LEU A 187 12.87 11.92 5.62
C LEU A 187 13.39 11.91 4.17
N TYR A 188 12.52 12.22 3.22
CA TYR A 188 12.80 12.24 1.79
C TYR A 188 12.88 13.65 1.19
N GLU A 189 13.18 14.68 1.99
CA GLU A 189 13.36 16.04 1.49
C GLU A 189 14.42 16.10 0.37
N GLY A 190 14.04 16.62 -0.81
CA GLY A 190 14.91 16.65 -2.00
C GLY A 190 15.07 15.31 -2.74
N HIS A 191 14.38 14.26 -2.31
CA HIS A 191 14.30 12.95 -2.97
C HIS A 191 12.96 12.81 -3.70
N PRO A 192 12.84 11.98 -4.77
CA PRO A 192 11.57 11.73 -5.47
C PRO A 192 10.40 11.19 -4.62
N TYR A 193 10.63 10.87 -3.34
CA TYR A 193 9.57 10.44 -2.41
C TYR A 193 9.14 11.58 -1.47
N GLY A 194 9.80 12.74 -1.57
CA GLY A 194 9.72 13.88 -0.65
C GLY A 194 8.46 14.73 -0.75
N HIS A 195 7.39 14.21 -1.33
CA HIS A 195 6.06 14.82 -1.34
C HIS A 195 5.01 13.74 -1.09
N LEU A 196 3.81 14.15 -0.67
CA LEU A 196 2.67 13.25 -0.51
C LEU A 196 2.30 12.59 -1.84
N VAL A 197 1.69 11.40 -1.79
CA VAL A 197 1.13 10.77 -3.00
C VAL A 197 0.09 11.68 -3.64
N GLU A 198 -0.74 12.32 -2.82
CA GLU A 198 -1.77 13.27 -3.24
C GLU A 198 -1.20 14.57 -3.81
N GLY A 199 0.09 14.84 -3.55
CA GLY A 199 0.80 16.03 -3.99
C GLY A 199 0.93 17.12 -2.93
N THR A 200 1.43 18.27 -3.36
CA THR A 200 1.43 19.51 -2.57
C THR A 200 0.24 20.37 -3.00
N VAL A 201 -0.16 21.33 -2.15
CA VAL A 201 -1.23 22.27 -2.51
C VAL A 201 -0.91 23.00 -3.80
N LYS A 202 0.29 23.58 -3.93
CA LYS A 202 0.71 24.30 -5.14
C LYS A 202 0.87 23.37 -6.33
N GLY A 203 1.40 22.16 -6.11
CA GLY A 203 1.53 21.13 -7.13
C GLY A 203 0.17 20.81 -7.74
N VAL A 204 -0.80 20.47 -6.90
CA VAL A 204 -2.16 20.14 -7.33
C VAL A 204 -2.86 21.34 -7.98
N GLU A 205 -2.75 22.53 -7.39
CA GLU A 205 -3.31 23.78 -7.96
C GLU A 205 -2.74 24.08 -9.35
N SER A 206 -1.46 23.77 -9.61
CA SER A 206 -0.83 24.03 -10.89
C SER A 206 -1.24 23.03 -11.99
N ILE A 207 -1.64 21.79 -11.64
CA ILE A 207 -2.00 20.74 -12.62
C ILE A 207 -3.13 21.21 -13.53
N THR A 208 -2.99 20.95 -14.83
CA THR A 208 -4.02 21.16 -15.86
C THR A 208 -4.55 19.82 -16.38
N LEU A 209 -5.71 19.83 -17.04
CA LEU A 209 -6.26 18.64 -17.67
C LEU A 209 -5.35 18.07 -18.78
N ASP A 210 -4.68 18.94 -19.53
CA ASP A 210 -3.70 18.53 -20.54
C ASP A 210 -2.48 17.83 -19.92
N ASP A 211 -2.03 18.26 -18.73
CA ASP A 211 -0.99 17.56 -17.98
C ASP A 211 -1.43 16.12 -17.64
N VAL A 212 -2.67 15.94 -17.16
CA VAL A 212 -3.25 14.62 -16.84
C VAL A 212 -3.27 13.72 -18.07
N GLN A 213 -3.80 14.22 -19.21
CA GLN A 213 -3.89 13.46 -20.45
C GLN A 213 -2.52 13.05 -21.00
N LYS A 214 -1.52 13.93 -20.89
CA LYS A 214 -0.13 13.64 -21.27
C LYS A 214 0.52 12.65 -20.32
N HIS A 215 0.26 12.78 -19.02
CA HIS A 215 0.84 11.92 -17.99
C HIS A 215 0.29 10.50 -18.06
N TYR A 216 -1.00 10.33 -18.31
CA TYR A 216 -1.65 9.03 -18.54
C TYR A 216 -0.86 8.14 -19.50
N LYS A 217 -0.46 8.68 -20.65
CA LYS A 217 0.32 7.95 -21.67
C LYS A 217 1.74 7.59 -21.25
N LYS A 218 2.28 8.25 -20.22
CA LYS A 218 3.61 8.01 -19.67
C LYS A 218 3.61 6.94 -18.58
N ILE A 219 2.56 6.87 -17.78
CA ILE A 219 2.49 5.98 -16.60
C ILE A 219 1.78 4.67 -16.90
N LEU A 220 0.75 4.67 -17.77
CA LEU A 220 0.08 3.45 -18.20
C LEU A 220 0.68 2.97 -19.52
N SER A 221 1.67 2.09 -19.43
CA SER A 221 2.37 1.50 -20.57
C SER A 221 2.69 0.02 -20.36
N GLN A 222 2.94 -0.70 -21.45
CA GLN A 222 3.17 -2.15 -21.42
C GLN A 222 4.47 -2.53 -20.72
N ASP A 223 5.56 -1.79 -20.93
CA ASP A 223 6.86 -2.00 -20.28
C ASP A 223 6.84 -1.79 -18.75
N ARG A 224 5.88 -1.00 -18.26
CA ARG A 224 5.66 -0.74 -16.84
C ARG A 224 4.63 -1.70 -16.22
N LEU A 225 3.87 -2.47 -17.00
CA LEU A 225 2.77 -3.30 -16.54
C LEU A 225 3.18 -4.75 -16.19
N VAL A 226 2.71 -5.21 -15.03
CA VAL A 226 2.62 -6.63 -14.67
C VAL A 226 1.17 -6.95 -14.27
N ILE A 227 0.61 -7.99 -14.88
CA ILE A 227 -0.76 -8.45 -14.59
C ILE A 227 -0.72 -9.58 -13.56
N GLY A 228 -1.28 -9.35 -12.38
CA GLY A 228 -1.58 -10.37 -11.39
C GLY A 228 -3.01 -10.90 -11.53
N MET A 229 -3.17 -12.22 -11.57
CA MET A 229 -4.47 -12.91 -11.65
C MET A 229 -4.54 -14.05 -10.62
N GLY A 230 -5.68 -14.25 -9.98
CA GLY A 230 -5.87 -15.43 -9.15
C GLY A 230 -7.31 -15.64 -8.70
N GLY A 231 -7.55 -16.77 -8.03
CA GLY A 231 -8.90 -17.30 -7.86
C GLY A 231 -9.31 -18.14 -9.08
N ALA A 232 -10.57 -18.04 -9.50
CA ALA A 232 -11.16 -18.84 -10.58
C ALA A 232 -10.76 -18.36 -11.99
N VAL A 233 -9.46 -18.23 -12.25
CA VAL A 233 -8.91 -17.65 -13.48
C VAL A 233 -9.06 -18.61 -14.66
N ASP A 234 -9.69 -18.13 -15.73
CA ASP A 234 -9.79 -18.83 -17.01
C ASP A 234 -8.68 -18.39 -18.00
N ASP A 235 -8.23 -19.33 -18.84
CA ASP A 235 -7.17 -19.08 -19.82
C ASP A 235 -7.58 -18.08 -20.91
N SER A 236 -8.84 -18.14 -21.35
CA SER A 236 -9.41 -17.23 -22.33
C SER A 236 -9.57 -15.81 -21.76
N MET A 237 -9.95 -15.69 -20.49
CA MET A 237 -9.97 -14.41 -19.77
C MET A 237 -8.59 -13.76 -19.79
N ARG A 238 -7.54 -14.52 -19.43
CA ARG A 238 -6.16 -14.01 -19.47
C ARG A 238 -5.78 -13.51 -20.86
N LYS A 239 -6.05 -14.32 -21.89
CA LYS A 239 -5.74 -13.95 -23.28
C LYS A 239 -6.46 -12.67 -23.70
N MET A 240 -7.75 -12.54 -23.38
CA MET A 240 -8.54 -11.34 -23.70
C MET A 240 -8.02 -10.11 -22.97
N LEU A 241 -7.71 -10.21 -21.68
CA LEU A 241 -7.15 -9.10 -20.90
C LEU A 241 -5.79 -8.65 -21.45
N VAL A 242 -4.88 -9.59 -21.71
CA VAL A 242 -3.56 -9.27 -22.30
C VAL A 242 -3.71 -8.65 -23.69
N GLN A 243 -4.63 -9.18 -24.51
CA GLN A 243 -4.91 -8.63 -25.83
C GLN A 243 -5.43 -7.19 -25.73
N ASN A 244 -6.39 -6.91 -24.85
CA ASN A 244 -6.91 -5.55 -24.68
C ASN A 244 -5.82 -4.60 -24.17
N LEU A 245 -5.06 -5.00 -23.16
CA LEU A 245 -3.99 -4.16 -22.59
C LEU A 245 -2.77 -3.99 -23.51
N SER A 246 -2.66 -4.79 -24.58
CA SER A 246 -1.66 -4.56 -25.63
C SER A 246 -1.93 -3.30 -26.48
N HIS A 247 -3.07 -2.63 -26.29
CA HIS A 247 -3.36 -1.32 -26.86
C HIS A 247 -2.78 -0.15 -26.05
N LEU A 248 -2.27 -0.40 -24.84
CA LEU A 248 -1.48 0.60 -24.11
C LEU A 248 -0.23 0.97 -24.91
N PRO A 249 0.33 2.17 -24.73
CA PRO A 249 1.65 2.52 -25.24
C PRO A 249 2.69 1.44 -24.90
N GLU A 250 3.52 1.06 -25.86
CA GLU A 250 4.56 0.04 -25.63
C GLU A 250 5.55 0.46 -24.54
N ASN A 251 5.95 1.74 -24.57
CA ASN A 251 6.94 2.31 -23.67
C ASN A 251 6.36 3.54 -22.96
N GLY A 252 6.51 3.58 -21.64
CA GLY A 252 6.17 4.73 -20.80
C GLY A 252 7.30 5.75 -20.71
N ALA A 253 7.22 6.63 -19.72
CA ALA A 253 8.36 7.48 -19.38
C ALA A 253 9.56 6.63 -18.92
N PRO A 254 10.81 7.09 -19.10
CA PRO A 254 11.96 6.47 -18.47
C PRO A 254 11.79 6.37 -16.95
N SER A 255 12.35 5.32 -16.33
CA SER A 255 12.35 5.20 -14.88
C SER A 255 13.08 6.38 -14.23
N VAL A 256 12.49 6.93 -13.18
CA VAL A 256 13.09 8.00 -12.37
C VAL A 256 14.30 7.43 -11.63
N ASN A 257 15.38 8.22 -11.56
CA ASN A 257 16.54 7.86 -10.75
C ASN A 257 16.20 8.03 -9.26
N ILE A 258 16.38 6.97 -8.48
CA ILE A 258 16.12 6.96 -7.03
C ILE A 258 17.48 7.02 -6.31
N PRO A 259 17.94 8.21 -5.87
CA PRO A 259 19.19 8.32 -5.14
C PRO A 259 19.05 7.74 -3.73
N GLN A 260 20.18 7.46 -3.07
CA GLN A 260 20.14 7.16 -1.65
C GLN A 260 19.69 8.41 -0.86
N PRO A 261 18.73 8.28 0.07
CA PRO A 261 18.24 9.40 0.85
C PRO A 261 19.33 9.88 1.82
N SER A 262 19.33 11.17 2.13
CA SER A 262 20.23 11.72 3.13
C SER A 262 19.87 11.20 4.52
N LEU A 263 20.83 10.63 5.23
CA LEU A 263 20.65 10.28 6.63
C LEU A 263 20.82 11.52 7.53
N PRO A 264 19.96 11.72 8.54
CA PRO A 264 20.18 12.75 9.55
C PRO A 264 21.49 12.48 10.30
N GLN A 265 22.23 13.55 10.62
CA GLN A 265 23.51 13.43 11.35
C GLN A 265 23.30 13.34 12.86
N ASP A 266 22.22 13.95 13.36
CA ASP A 266 21.85 14.03 14.78
C ASP A 266 20.35 13.79 14.94
N LEU A 267 19.86 13.97 16.17
CA LEU A 267 18.43 14.13 16.43
C LEU A 267 17.96 15.49 15.89
N GLU A 268 16.93 15.46 15.05
CA GLU A 268 16.27 16.65 14.51
C GLU A 268 14.77 16.57 14.82
N VAL A 269 14.17 17.69 15.24
CA VAL A 269 12.75 17.75 15.61
C VAL A 269 12.01 18.77 14.77
N MET A 270 10.90 18.34 14.20
CA MET A 270 9.87 19.21 13.65
C MET A 270 8.64 19.16 14.56
N ILE A 271 8.27 20.31 15.10
CA ILE A 271 7.04 20.50 15.86
C ILE A 271 6.04 21.20 14.92
N VAL A 272 4.95 20.51 14.63
CA VAL A 272 3.83 21.00 13.83
C VAL A 272 2.79 21.55 14.79
N GLU A 273 2.68 22.86 14.86
CA GLU A 273 1.77 23.56 15.76
C GLU A 273 0.40 23.73 15.12
N LYS A 274 -0.63 23.21 15.80
CA LYS A 274 -2.04 23.40 15.44
C LYS A 274 -2.95 23.24 16.66
N GLU A 275 -4.16 23.76 16.55
CA GLU A 275 -5.21 23.46 17.52
C GLU A 275 -5.55 21.95 17.50
N THR A 276 -5.36 21.30 18.64
CA THR A 276 -5.72 19.90 18.90
C THR A 276 -5.77 19.65 20.42
N ASN A 277 -6.45 18.57 20.83
CA ASN A 277 -6.57 18.17 22.23
C ASN A 277 -5.48 17.19 22.68
N SER A 278 -4.63 16.74 21.76
CA SER A 278 -3.65 15.70 22.01
C SER A 278 -2.41 15.87 21.13
N THR A 279 -1.29 15.30 21.58
CA THR A 279 -0.02 15.34 20.87
C THR A 279 0.29 13.99 20.22
N ALA A 280 0.45 13.97 18.90
CA ALA A 280 0.88 12.80 18.13
C ALA A 280 2.39 12.87 17.83
N ILE A 281 3.07 11.73 17.85
CA ILE A 281 4.53 11.68 17.66
C ILE A 281 4.88 10.53 16.71
N ALA A 282 5.68 10.83 15.69
CA ALA A 282 6.28 9.83 14.82
C ALA A 282 7.78 10.14 14.68
N PHE A 283 8.63 9.12 14.72
CA PHE A 283 10.05 9.31 14.47
C PHE A 283 10.66 8.13 13.72
N GLY A 284 11.76 8.37 13.02
CA GLY A 284 12.35 7.38 12.14
C GLY A 284 13.59 7.86 11.42
N THR A 285 14.11 7.01 10.54
CA THR A 285 15.26 7.31 9.68
C THR A 285 15.22 6.42 8.43
N PRO A 286 15.72 6.89 7.27
CA PRO A 286 15.85 6.03 6.10
C PRO A 286 16.78 4.85 6.40
N VAL A 287 16.50 3.68 5.82
CA VAL A 287 17.25 2.45 6.08
C VAL A 287 17.76 1.82 4.78
N GLN A 288 18.84 1.07 4.92
CA GLN A 288 19.52 0.38 3.81
C GLN A 288 19.05 -1.07 3.63
N PHE A 289 18.13 -1.54 4.48
CA PHE A 289 17.55 -2.86 4.40
C PHE A 289 16.13 -2.79 3.86
N ARG A 290 15.73 -3.84 3.13
CA ARG A 290 14.40 -4.07 2.57
C ARG A 290 14.17 -5.58 2.43
N ARG A 291 12.99 -6.01 2.01
CA ARG A 291 12.70 -7.42 1.72
C ARG A 291 13.78 -8.00 0.78
N GLY A 292 14.34 -9.15 1.16
CA GLY A 292 15.49 -9.77 0.48
C GLY A 292 16.86 -9.48 1.10
N HIS A 293 16.99 -8.44 1.93
CA HIS A 293 18.23 -8.19 2.68
C HIS A 293 18.45 -9.28 3.76
N PRO A 294 19.69 -9.74 4.01
CA PRO A 294 19.95 -10.81 4.99
C PRO A 294 19.40 -10.53 6.39
N ASP A 295 19.54 -9.28 6.85
CA ASP A 295 19.08 -8.86 8.18
C ASP A 295 17.57 -8.57 8.25
N PHE A 296 16.86 -8.49 7.11
CA PHE A 296 15.45 -8.06 7.11
C PHE A 296 14.56 -8.99 7.93
N TYR A 297 14.73 -10.31 7.79
CA TYR A 297 13.93 -11.29 8.53
C TYR A 297 14.18 -11.24 10.04
N SER A 298 15.42 -10.93 10.44
CA SER A 298 15.78 -10.68 11.85
C SER A 298 15.13 -9.41 12.38
N LEU A 299 15.17 -8.33 11.58
CA LEU A 299 14.57 -7.05 11.94
C LEU A 299 13.05 -7.12 12.01
N MET A 300 12.38 -7.95 11.20
CA MET A 300 10.95 -8.21 11.35
C MET A 300 10.59 -8.76 12.74
N ILE A 301 11.35 -9.74 13.25
CA ILE A 301 11.16 -10.23 14.62
C ILE A 301 11.44 -9.11 15.63
N GLY A 302 12.52 -8.35 15.43
CA GLY A 302 12.86 -7.23 16.30
C GLY A 302 11.74 -6.19 16.42
N PHE A 303 11.25 -5.69 15.29
CA PHE A 303 10.20 -4.68 15.24
C PHE A 303 8.83 -5.23 15.67
N SER A 304 8.49 -6.48 15.33
CA SER A 304 7.27 -7.12 15.85
C SER A 304 7.31 -7.29 17.38
N CYS A 305 8.50 -7.46 17.98
CA CYS A 305 8.64 -7.45 19.43
C CYS A 305 8.41 -6.05 20.04
N LEU A 306 8.85 -4.97 19.36
CA LEU A 306 8.51 -3.60 19.78
C LEU A 306 7.00 -3.36 19.67
N GLY A 307 6.36 -3.95 18.66
CA GLY A 307 4.91 -4.02 18.46
C GLY A 307 4.50 -3.37 17.15
N GLU A 308 3.79 -4.11 16.30
CA GLU A 308 3.17 -3.56 15.09
C GLU A 308 1.71 -3.15 15.36
N HIS A 309 1.07 -2.55 14.36
CA HIS A 309 -0.31 -2.05 14.46
C HIS A 309 -1.27 -3.07 15.06
N ARG A 310 -1.99 -2.63 16.11
CA ARG A 310 -2.98 -3.40 16.89
C ARG A 310 -2.45 -4.67 17.57
N GLN A 311 -1.13 -4.81 17.76
CA GLN A 311 -0.54 -5.90 18.54
C GLN A 311 -0.40 -5.52 20.02
N SER A 312 -1.26 -6.08 20.87
CA SER A 312 -1.21 -5.84 22.33
C SER A 312 0.01 -6.43 23.03
N MET A 313 0.68 -7.40 22.40
CA MET A 313 1.83 -8.11 22.97
C MET A 313 3.16 -7.34 22.81
N GLY A 314 3.17 -6.29 22.00
CA GLY A 314 4.34 -5.46 21.71
C GLY A 314 4.87 -4.74 22.95
N ARG A 315 6.19 -4.51 23.00
CA ARG A 315 6.85 -3.84 24.13
C ARG A 315 6.31 -2.42 24.33
N LEU A 316 6.13 -1.64 23.25
CA LEU A 316 5.65 -0.26 23.34
C LEU A 316 4.21 -0.20 23.88
N PHE A 317 3.31 -1.03 23.35
CA PHE A 317 1.93 -1.15 23.85
C PHE A 317 1.89 -1.46 25.35
N ARG A 318 2.66 -2.47 25.80
CA ARG A 318 2.67 -2.86 27.23
C ARG A 318 3.22 -1.75 28.13
N LYS A 319 4.27 -1.04 27.67
CA LYS A 319 4.96 -0.02 28.46
C LYS A 319 4.22 1.32 28.53
N ILE A 320 3.66 1.77 27.41
CA ILE A 320 3.01 3.08 27.27
C ILE A 320 1.50 2.97 27.56
N ARG A 321 0.81 2.00 26.97
CA ARG A 321 -0.63 1.84 27.12
C ARG A 321 -1.02 0.97 28.32
N GLU A 322 -0.53 -0.26 28.43
CA GLU A 322 -1.01 -1.17 29.49
C GLU A 322 -0.57 -0.72 30.88
N ALA A 323 0.73 -0.51 31.08
CA ALA A 323 1.26 -0.10 32.38
C ALA A 323 0.82 1.33 32.76
N ARG A 324 0.81 2.26 31.81
CA ARG A 324 0.70 3.70 32.08
C ARG A 324 -0.60 4.34 31.62
N GLY A 325 -1.33 3.74 30.68
CA GLY A 325 -2.63 4.23 30.22
C GLY A 325 -2.55 5.50 29.36
N LEU A 326 -1.42 5.76 28.70
CA LEU A 326 -1.19 7.06 28.06
C LEU A 326 -1.94 7.25 26.74
N ASN A 327 -2.17 6.17 25.98
CA ASN A 327 -2.89 6.21 24.70
C ASN A 327 -3.51 4.85 24.32
N TYR A 328 -3.91 4.70 23.04
CA TYR A 328 -4.57 3.51 22.47
C TYR A 328 -3.66 2.51 21.73
N GLY A 329 -2.36 2.78 21.63
CA GLY A 329 -1.40 1.88 21.00
C GLY A 329 -0.17 2.62 20.50
N ASP A 330 0.91 1.87 20.26
CA ASP A 330 2.20 2.42 19.85
C ASP A 330 2.89 1.36 19.00
N TYR A 331 3.47 1.78 17.88
CA TYR A 331 3.82 0.87 16.81
C TYR A 331 5.23 1.13 16.29
N ALA A 332 5.89 0.09 15.78
CA ALA A 332 7.22 0.17 15.21
C ALA A 332 7.29 -0.68 13.93
N TYR A 333 7.95 -0.16 12.89
CA TYR A 333 8.08 -0.83 11.60
C TYR A 333 9.50 -0.76 11.02
N PRO A 334 9.99 -1.86 10.40
CA PRO A 334 11.26 -1.88 9.68
C PRO A 334 11.13 -1.38 8.22
N GLU A 335 9.91 -1.18 7.73
CA GLU A 335 9.61 -0.68 6.39
C GLU A 335 8.41 0.27 6.44
N TYR A 336 8.12 0.96 5.33
CA TYR A 336 6.89 1.71 5.19
C TYR A 336 5.68 0.80 5.45
N PHE A 337 4.77 1.28 6.30
CA PHE A 337 3.50 0.62 6.56
C PHE A 337 2.39 1.64 6.36
N GLU A 338 1.39 1.23 5.58
CA GLU A 338 0.16 1.97 5.39
C GLU A 338 -0.99 1.24 6.10
N GLU A 339 -1.67 1.94 7.00
CA GLU A 339 -2.85 1.40 7.68
C GLU A 339 -4.02 1.38 6.70
N VAL A 340 -4.63 0.21 6.54
CA VAL A 340 -5.89 0.07 5.82
C VAL A 340 -7.03 0.03 6.84
N PRO A 341 -7.98 0.99 6.81
CA PRO A 341 -9.10 1.02 7.73
C PRO A 341 -9.85 -0.32 7.78
N GLY A 342 -10.27 -0.74 8.97
CA GLY A 342 -11.04 -1.97 9.16
C GLY A 342 -10.24 -3.29 9.10
N THR A 343 -8.93 -3.26 8.81
CA THR A 343 -8.09 -4.46 8.83
C THR A 343 -6.82 -4.27 9.67
N VAL A 344 -6.21 -5.38 10.06
CA VAL A 344 -4.87 -5.43 10.69
C VAL A 344 -3.79 -5.75 9.67
N MET A 345 -4.20 -6.12 8.45
CA MET A 345 -3.29 -6.60 7.43
C MET A 345 -2.59 -5.44 6.71
N PRO A 346 -1.29 -5.57 6.40
CA PRO A 346 -0.61 -4.57 5.58
C PRO A 346 -1.21 -4.56 4.18
N MET A 347 -1.22 -3.36 3.60
CA MET A 347 -1.44 -3.15 2.18
C MET A 347 -0.34 -3.84 1.36
N VAL A 348 -0.72 -4.42 0.22
CA VAL A 348 0.20 -5.05 -0.74
C VAL A 348 0.32 -4.18 -1.97
N ASN A 349 1.38 -4.36 -2.76
CA ASN A 349 1.63 -3.59 -3.98
C ASN A 349 1.96 -2.11 -3.77
N ILE A 350 2.54 -1.83 -2.61
CA ILE A 350 3.25 -0.57 -2.27
C ILE A 350 4.75 -0.82 -2.01
N PRO A 351 5.46 -1.62 -2.84
CA PRO A 351 6.87 -1.90 -2.59
C PRO A 351 7.74 -0.69 -2.93
N ARG A 352 8.82 -0.50 -2.17
CA ARG A 352 9.74 0.63 -2.36
C ARG A 352 11.18 0.17 -2.39
N THR A 353 11.96 0.75 -3.29
CA THR A 353 13.40 0.58 -3.44
C THR A 353 14.11 1.12 -2.21
N THR A 354 13.68 2.29 -1.74
CA THR A 354 14.19 2.92 -0.53
C THR A 354 13.15 2.82 0.58
N GLN A 355 13.58 2.37 1.77
CA GLN A 355 12.71 2.20 2.93
C GLN A 355 13.13 3.13 4.07
N TYR A 356 12.26 3.28 5.07
CA TYR A 356 12.60 3.89 6.34
C TYR A 356 12.03 3.04 7.48
N MET A 357 12.71 3.06 8.62
CA MET A 357 12.15 2.52 9.85
C MET A 357 11.45 3.62 10.62
N SER A 358 10.39 3.27 11.36
CA SER A 358 9.65 4.27 12.13
C SER A 358 9.02 3.71 13.38
N ILE A 359 8.82 4.59 14.36
CA ILE A 359 8.08 4.35 15.60
C ILE A 359 7.02 5.44 15.73
N TRP A 360 5.79 5.04 16.02
CA TRP A 360 4.62 5.90 16.12
C TRP A 360 4.05 5.77 17.53
N ILE A 361 3.93 6.91 18.20
CA ILE A 361 3.24 7.04 19.48
C ILE A 361 1.89 7.66 19.16
N ARG A 362 0.81 6.91 19.37
CA ARG A 362 -0.54 7.45 19.14
C ARG A 362 -0.79 8.65 20.04
N PRO A 363 -1.74 9.54 19.68
CA PRO A 363 -1.97 10.77 20.40
C PRO A 363 -2.10 10.57 21.92
N VAL A 364 -1.27 11.29 22.67
CA VAL A 364 -1.28 11.36 24.14
C VAL A 364 -1.76 12.74 24.57
N GLN A 365 -2.19 12.90 25.82
CA GLN A 365 -2.45 14.24 26.36
C GLN A 365 -1.16 15.07 26.34
N ASP A 366 -1.25 16.37 26.03
CA ASP A 366 -0.08 17.24 25.82
C ASP A 366 0.92 17.22 27.00
N LYS A 367 0.41 17.20 28.24
CA LYS A 367 1.23 17.09 29.47
C LYS A 367 2.10 15.82 29.55
N HIS A 368 1.78 14.79 28.77
CA HIS A 368 2.48 13.50 28.75
C HIS A 368 3.35 13.32 27.49
N ALA A 369 3.37 14.28 26.55
CA ALA A 369 4.08 14.15 25.27
C ALA A 369 5.58 13.88 25.43
N ILE A 370 6.28 14.75 26.16
CA ILE A 370 7.73 14.60 26.41
C ILE A 370 8.03 13.33 27.18
N TRP A 371 7.16 12.96 28.11
CA TRP A 371 7.30 11.71 28.84
C TRP A 371 7.22 10.52 27.88
N ALA A 372 6.14 10.40 27.11
CA ALA A 372 5.91 9.29 26.18
C ALA A 372 7.05 9.15 25.17
N LEU A 373 7.56 10.28 24.64
CA LEU A 373 8.75 10.28 23.79
C LEU A 373 9.99 9.74 24.52
N THR A 374 10.22 10.17 25.75
CA THR A 374 11.33 9.69 26.59
C THR A 374 11.19 8.19 26.89
N LEU A 375 9.98 7.68 27.12
CA LEU A 375 9.70 6.24 27.26
C LEU A 375 10.11 5.48 26.01
N ALA A 376 9.66 5.93 24.85
CA ALA A 376 9.94 5.25 23.59
C ALA A 376 11.44 5.24 23.30
N PHE A 377 12.15 6.33 23.60
CA PHE A 377 13.62 6.39 23.52
C PHE A 377 14.30 5.50 24.54
N HIS A 378 13.75 5.37 25.76
CA HIS A 378 14.23 4.42 26.76
C HIS A 378 14.11 2.98 26.26
N GLU A 379 12.94 2.60 25.75
CA GLU A 379 12.71 1.26 25.21
C GLU A 379 13.55 0.97 23.97
N LEU A 380 13.70 1.93 23.06
CA LEU A 380 14.57 1.80 21.89
C LEU A 380 16.06 1.69 22.30
N ARG A 381 16.49 2.38 23.35
CA ARG A 381 17.85 2.26 23.90
C ARG A 381 18.11 0.85 24.43
N ASN A 382 17.18 0.33 25.21
CA ASN A 382 17.27 -1.04 25.74
C ASN A 382 17.20 -2.06 24.61
N PHE A 383 16.37 -1.82 23.60
CA PHE A 383 16.28 -2.66 22.40
C PHE A 383 17.59 -2.73 21.63
N ILE A 384 18.29 -1.60 21.43
CA ILE A 384 19.59 -1.57 20.75
C ILE A 384 20.69 -2.21 21.60
N LYS A 385 20.70 -1.92 22.90
CA LYS A 385 21.78 -2.35 23.81
C LYS A 385 21.67 -3.82 24.22
N ASP A 386 20.48 -4.22 24.65
CA ASP A 386 20.23 -5.51 25.29
C ASP A 386 19.48 -6.47 24.35
N GLY A 387 18.88 -5.97 23.27
CA GLY A 387 18.13 -6.77 22.31
C GLY A 387 16.79 -7.27 22.85
N LEU A 388 16.39 -8.44 22.34
CA LEU A 388 15.27 -9.22 22.84
C LEU A 388 15.74 -10.15 23.96
N LYS A 389 14.83 -10.43 24.90
CA LYS A 389 14.96 -11.56 25.82
C LYS A 389 14.47 -12.85 25.15
N GLU A 390 14.90 -14.00 25.68
CA GLU A 390 14.53 -15.32 25.15
C GLU A 390 13.00 -15.51 25.08
N ASP A 391 12.27 -15.10 26.11
CA ASP A 391 10.80 -15.21 26.13
C ASP A 391 10.13 -14.31 25.08
N GLU A 392 10.69 -13.12 24.83
CA GLU A 392 10.21 -12.19 23.81
C GLU A 392 10.48 -12.73 22.42
N PHE A 393 11.66 -13.30 22.19
CA PHE A 393 12.03 -13.93 20.94
C PHE A 393 11.13 -15.13 20.60
N ILE A 394 10.97 -16.08 21.52
CA ILE A 394 10.13 -17.27 21.32
C ILE A 394 8.68 -16.85 21.02
N ARG A 395 8.13 -15.92 21.81
CA ARG A 395 6.76 -15.45 21.67
C ARG A 395 6.53 -14.73 20.34
N THR A 396 7.44 -13.84 19.95
CA THR A 396 7.33 -13.05 18.72
C THR A 396 7.51 -13.93 17.48
N LYS A 397 8.47 -14.85 17.50
CA LYS A 397 8.65 -15.85 16.44
C LYS A 397 7.40 -16.71 16.26
N GLY A 398 6.84 -17.24 17.35
CA GLY A 398 5.60 -18.03 17.29
C GLY A 398 4.40 -17.24 16.76
N PHE A 399 4.29 -15.95 17.12
CA PHE A 399 3.29 -15.06 16.55
C PHE A 399 3.46 -14.90 15.03
N LEU A 400 4.66 -14.55 14.56
CA LEU A 400 4.93 -14.31 13.13
C LEU A 400 4.77 -15.58 12.27
N GLU A 401 5.13 -16.74 12.80
CA GLU A 401 4.92 -18.03 12.13
C GLU A 401 3.42 -18.31 11.88
N GLY A 402 2.56 -17.97 12.84
CA GLY A 402 1.11 -18.05 12.66
C GLY A 402 0.58 -16.96 11.72
N TYR A 403 0.94 -15.72 12.02
CA TYR A 403 0.40 -14.53 11.36
C TYR A 403 0.73 -14.46 9.87
N THR A 404 1.92 -14.91 9.45
CA THR A 404 2.28 -14.95 8.03
C THR A 404 1.45 -15.89 7.17
N ARG A 405 0.79 -16.89 7.77
CA ARG A 405 -0.18 -17.72 7.03
C ARG A 405 -1.43 -16.92 6.72
N VAL A 406 -1.88 -16.10 7.68
CA VAL A 406 -3.05 -15.21 7.53
C VAL A 406 -2.81 -14.15 6.46
N LEU A 407 -1.57 -13.65 6.35
CA LEU A 407 -1.20 -12.68 5.30
C LEU A 407 -1.46 -13.21 3.88
N GLU A 408 -1.43 -14.52 3.65
CA GLU A 408 -1.64 -15.12 2.33
C GLU A 408 -2.87 -16.04 2.28
N GLU A 409 -3.84 -15.93 3.20
CA GLU A 409 -5.02 -16.79 3.20
C GLU A 409 -5.89 -16.62 1.95
N HIS A 410 -5.93 -15.40 1.40
CA HIS A 410 -6.81 -15.05 0.30
C HIS A 410 -6.05 -15.00 -1.05
N PRO A 411 -6.61 -15.53 -2.17
CA PRO A 411 -5.96 -15.50 -3.49
C PRO A 411 -5.51 -14.10 -3.92
N ASP A 412 -6.32 -13.07 -3.68
CA ASP A 412 -5.96 -11.67 -3.96
C ASP A 412 -4.63 -11.26 -3.29
N ARG A 413 -4.46 -11.62 -2.01
CA ARG A 413 -3.25 -11.29 -1.26
C ARG A 413 -2.04 -12.10 -1.73
N LYS A 414 -2.23 -13.39 -2.07
CA LYS A 414 -1.16 -14.22 -2.65
C LYS A 414 -0.59 -13.58 -3.92
N ILE A 415 -1.45 -13.08 -4.79
CA ILE A 415 -1.04 -12.37 -6.01
C ILE A 415 -0.32 -11.07 -5.63
N GLY A 416 -0.87 -10.32 -4.67
CA GLY A 416 -0.25 -9.11 -4.15
C GLY A 416 1.21 -9.33 -3.71
N TYR A 417 1.46 -10.32 -2.85
CA TYR A 417 2.82 -10.67 -2.43
C TYR A 417 3.69 -11.17 -3.60
N ALA A 418 3.15 -11.95 -4.53
CA ALA A 418 3.91 -12.41 -5.70
C ALA A 418 4.35 -11.26 -6.63
N LEU A 419 3.52 -10.22 -6.75
CA LEU A 419 3.87 -8.99 -7.48
C LEU A 419 4.95 -8.18 -6.74
N ASP A 420 4.85 -8.08 -5.41
CA ASP A 420 5.89 -7.45 -4.59
C ASP A 420 7.22 -8.23 -4.69
N ASP A 421 7.18 -9.56 -4.64
CA ASP A 421 8.35 -10.44 -4.81
C ASP A 421 9.03 -10.21 -6.16
N LEU A 422 8.25 -10.08 -7.23
CA LEU A 422 8.75 -9.74 -8.56
C LEU A 422 9.39 -8.34 -8.60
N PHE A 423 8.77 -7.35 -7.94
CA PHE A 423 9.34 -6.00 -7.84
C PHE A 423 10.70 -6.02 -7.14
N TYR A 424 10.79 -6.73 -6.01
CA TYR A 424 12.03 -6.83 -5.24
C TYR A 424 13.08 -7.73 -5.92
N GLY A 425 12.67 -8.57 -6.88
CA GLY A 425 13.55 -9.54 -7.54
C GLY A 425 13.97 -10.67 -6.60
N ILE A 426 13.08 -11.09 -5.70
CA ILE A 426 13.36 -12.06 -4.65
C ILE A 426 12.53 -13.34 -4.83
N SER A 427 13.02 -14.44 -4.26
CA SER A 427 12.22 -15.65 -4.08
C SER A 427 11.04 -15.38 -3.11
N PRO A 428 9.96 -16.17 -3.16
CA PRO A 428 8.71 -15.87 -2.45
C PRO A 428 8.90 -15.47 -0.98
N PHE A 429 8.61 -14.22 -0.65
CA PHE A 429 8.98 -13.61 0.63
C PHE A 429 8.38 -14.35 1.83
N LEU A 430 7.07 -14.58 1.84
CA LEU A 430 6.39 -15.20 2.99
C LEU A 430 6.86 -16.63 3.25
N ARG A 431 7.17 -17.39 2.18
CA ARG A 431 7.75 -18.73 2.30
C ARG A 431 9.14 -18.66 2.92
N ASN A 432 9.99 -17.79 2.38
CA ASN A 432 11.35 -17.60 2.88
C ASN A 432 11.37 -17.12 4.32
N ALA A 433 10.46 -16.21 4.70
CA ALA A 433 10.34 -15.70 6.05
C ALA A 433 10.11 -16.84 7.04
N ARG A 434 9.16 -17.73 6.76
CA ARG A 434 8.88 -18.90 7.61
C ARG A 434 10.06 -19.87 7.71
N GLU A 435 10.72 -20.17 6.58
CA GLU A 435 11.90 -21.05 6.57
C GLU A 435 13.07 -20.45 7.36
N ARG A 436 13.28 -19.13 7.23
CA ARG A 436 14.33 -18.40 7.93
C ARG A 436 14.05 -18.33 9.43
N TRP A 437 12.84 -17.94 9.83
CA TRP A 437 12.50 -17.81 11.24
C TRP A 437 12.62 -19.12 12.00
N ASN A 438 12.26 -20.26 11.38
CA ASN A 438 12.43 -21.58 11.99
C ASN A 438 13.86 -21.82 12.49
N ASN A 439 14.87 -21.36 11.75
CA ASN A 439 16.28 -21.59 12.04
C ASN A 439 16.99 -20.39 12.68
N LEU A 440 16.34 -19.23 12.73
CA LEU A 440 16.92 -18.01 13.28
C LEU A 440 17.13 -18.15 14.79
N THR A 441 18.24 -17.59 15.27
CA THR A 441 18.59 -17.56 16.70
C THR A 441 18.36 -16.18 17.31
N LEU A 442 18.15 -16.13 18.63
CA LEU A 442 18.06 -14.86 19.37
C LEU A 442 19.29 -13.97 19.12
N ARG A 443 20.48 -14.57 19.08
CA ARG A 443 21.73 -13.85 18.83
C ARG A 443 21.73 -13.16 17.47
N GLU A 444 21.29 -13.84 16.40
CA GLU A 444 21.23 -13.23 15.07
C GLU A 444 20.24 -12.07 15.00
N VAL A 445 19.13 -12.15 15.74
CA VAL A 445 18.18 -11.04 15.88
C VAL A 445 18.84 -9.85 16.58
N ASN A 446 19.46 -10.07 17.74
CA ASN A 446 20.09 -9.02 18.52
C ASN A 446 21.29 -8.39 17.77
N ASP A 447 22.09 -9.21 17.08
CA ASP A 447 23.20 -8.72 16.26
C ASP A 447 22.69 -7.88 15.07
N ALA A 448 21.58 -8.26 14.44
CA ALA A 448 20.95 -7.47 13.38
C ALA A 448 20.41 -6.13 13.89
N ILE A 449 19.78 -6.11 15.07
CA ILE A 449 19.33 -4.88 15.72
C ILE A 449 20.51 -3.93 15.96
N GLY A 450 21.58 -4.43 16.59
CA GLY A 450 22.76 -3.61 16.91
C GLY A 450 23.52 -3.09 15.68
N ARG A 451 23.46 -3.81 14.55
CA ARG A 451 24.05 -3.36 13.27
C ARG A 451 23.25 -2.26 12.58
N ASN A 452 21.92 -2.35 12.62
CA ASN A 452 21.07 -1.60 11.69
C ASN A 452 20.34 -0.42 12.34
N ILE A 453 20.21 -0.39 13.67
CA ILE A 453 19.37 0.58 14.38
C ILE A 453 20.22 1.52 15.23
N SER A 454 19.97 2.82 15.13
CA SER A 454 20.70 3.88 15.84
C SER A 454 19.73 4.85 16.51
N LEU A 455 20.10 5.32 17.70
CA LEU A 455 19.43 6.42 18.41
C LEU A 455 19.98 7.80 18.07
N LYS A 456 21.07 7.88 17.28
CA LYS A 456 21.76 9.14 17.02
C LYS A 456 21.20 9.88 15.80
N ASN A 457 20.60 9.16 14.86
CA ASN A 457 20.31 9.63 13.51
C ASN A 457 18.80 9.54 13.25
N LEU A 458 17.99 10.32 13.96
CA LEU A 458 16.53 10.25 13.88
C LEU A 458 15.92 11.61 13.61
N LYS A 459 14.92 11.63 12.73
CA LYS A 459 13.99 12.74 12.59
C LYS A 459 12.74 12.45 13.43
N ILE A 460 12.28 13.44 14.18
CA ILE A 460 11.12 13.34 15.08
C ILE A 460 10.11 14.40 14.64
N VAL A 461 8.87 13.99 14.42
CA VAL A 461 7.74 14.88 14.17
C VAL A 461 6.79 14.82 15.36
N ILE A 462 6.41 15.99 15.86
CA ILE A 462 5.47 16.17 16.97
C ILE A 462 4.35 17.08 16.49
N VAL A 463 3.11 16.61 16.47
CA VAL A 463 1.92 17.42 16.17
C VAL A 463 1.25 17.78 17.48
N THR A 464 1.12 19.07 17.80
CA THR A 464 0.66 19.52 19.13
C THR A 464 0.05 20.92 19.13
N SER A 465 -0.71 21.25 20.19
CA SER A 465 -1.13 22.61 20.52
C SER A 465 -0.12 23.38 21.40
N LYS A 466 0.92 22.69 21.90
CA LYS A 466 1.90 23.20 22.89
C LYS A 466 3.30 23.32 22.30
N GLY A 467 3.40 23.87 21.10
CA GLY A 467 4.64 23.81 20.31
C GLY A 467 5.84 24.42 21.03
N GLN A 468 5.66 25.61 21.61
CA GLN A 468 6.75 26.28 22.34
C GLN A 468 7.14 25.59 23.65
N GLU A 469 6.16 25.11 24.41
CA GLU A 469 6.43 24.40 25.68
C GLU A 469 7.21 23.11 25.44
N ILE A 470 6.82 22.32 24.42
CA ILE A 470 7.55 21.12 24.01
C ILE A 470 8.98 21.46 23.58
N LYS A 471 9.15 22.53 22.79
CA LYS A 471 10.49 22.99 22.38
C LYS A 471 11.35 23.36 23.58
N GLU A 472 10.84 24.16 24.51
CA GLU A 472 11.57 24.57 25.72
C GLU A 472 11.99 23.36 26.57
N ASN A 473 11.08 22.40 26.76
CA ASN A 473 11.36 21.17 27.49
C ASN A 473 12.49 20.36 26.84
N LEU A 474 12.47 20.19 25.50
CA LEU A 474 13.53 19.46 24.77
C LEU A 474 14.88 20.18 24.78
N VAL A 475 14.90 21.51 24.74
CA VAL A 475 16.14 22.30 24.82
C VAL A 475 16.76 22.19 26.21
N GLN A 476 15.93 22.26 27.25
CA GLN A 476 16.38 22.23 28.65
C GLN A 476 16.68 20.80 29.12
N GLY A 477 16.10 19.78 28.48
CA GLY A 477 16.10 18.40 28.97
C GLY A 477 15.15 18.22 30.15
N THR A 478 14.03 18.95 30.17
CA THR A 478 13.00 18.87 31.20
C THR A 478 11.98 17.81 30.81
N ILE A 479 11.74 16.85 31.71
CA ILE A 479 10.63 15.88 31.58
C ILE A 479 9.55 16.31 32.59
N PRO A 480 8.34 16.68 32.15
CA PRO A 480 7.23 16.91 33.07
C PRO A 480 6.93 15.66 33.90
N GLU A 481 6.58 15.84 35.18
CA GLU A 481 6.21 14.71 36.04
C GLU A 481 4.98 13.98 35.48
N ILE A 482 5.03 12.65 35.49
CA ILE A 482 3.88 11.83 35.08
C ILE A 482 2.84 11.79 36.19
N ILE A 483 1.60 12.14 35.82
CA ILE A 483 0.45 12.13 36.71
C ILE A 483 -0.48 11.01 36.25
N TYR A 484 -0.76 10.07 37.15
CA TYR A 484 -1.69 8.98 36.90
C TYR A 484 -3.03 9.23 37.57
N ASP A 485 -4.12 8.93 36.86
CA ASP A 485 -5.47 8.99 37.43
C ASP A 485 -5.75 7.85 38.43
N THR A 486 -4.95 6.78 38.37
CA THR A 486 -5.06 5.61 39.25
C THR A 486 -3.69 5.20 39.80
N PRO A 487 -3.63 4.63 41.03
CA PRO A 487 -2.37 4.13 41.59
C PRO A 487 -1.71 3.10 40.67
N LYS A 488 -0.38 3.19 40.54
CA LYS A 488 0.42 2.25 39.74
C LYS A 488 1.24 1.30 40.62
N PRO A 489 1.51 0.08 40.14
CA PRO A 489 2.41 -0.86 40.82
C PRO A 489 3.78 -0.21 41.10
N LYS A 490 4.42 -0.66 42.18
CA LYS A 490 5.70 -0.10 42.63
C LYS A 490 6.78 -0.22 41.55
N GLU A 491 6.76 -1.31 40.79
CA GLU A 491 7.72 -1.60 39.72
C GLU A 491 7.61 -0.58 38.58
N VAL A 492 6.39 -0.11 38.25
CA VAL A 492 6.16 0.93 37.24
C VAL A 492 6.72 2.26 37.73
N LEU A 493 6.46 2.62 38.99
CA LEU A 493 6.94 3.87 39.59
C LEU A 493 8.47 3.90 39.75
N GLU A 494 9.11 2.76 40.00
CA GLU A 494 10.57 2.64 40.03
C GLU A 494 11.19 2.80 38.65
N GLU A 495 10.59 2.19 37.62
CA GLU A 495 10.99 2.38 36.23
C GLU A 495 10.80 3.85 35.79
N ASP A 496 9.71 4.49 36.19
CA ASP A 496 9.45 5.91 35.88
C ASP A 496 10.57 6.82 36.38
N LYS A 497 11.12 6.55 37.58
CA LYS A 497 12.27 7.30 38.11
C LYS A 497 13.51 7.11 37.26
N VAL A 498 13.75 5.93 36.71
CA VAL A 498 14.89 5.69 35.80
C VAL A 498 14.72 6.50 34.51
N ILE A 499 13.50 6.56 33.98
CA ILE A 499 13.19 7.28 32.74
C ILE A 499 13.28 8.80 32.96
N GLN A 500 12.74 9.30 34.08
CA GLN A 500 12.81 10.69 34.49
C GLN A 500 14.25 11.23 34.61
N ASN A 501 15.22 10.34 34.90
CA ASN A 501 16.63 10.69 35.03
C ASN A 501 17.41 10.64 33.71
N ASN A 502 16.76 10.36 32.57
CA ASN A 502 17.42 10.23 31.27
C ASN A 502 16.73 11.08 30.19
N PRO A 503 16.76 12.42 30.32
CA PRO A 503 16.09 13.32 29.39
C PRO A 503 16.68 13.31 28.00
N ILE A 504 15.81 13.56 27.02
CA ILE A 504 16.21 13.87 25.66
C ILE A 504 16.52 15.37 25.60
N LYS A 505 17.78 15.70 25.34
CA LYS A 505 18.21 17.10 25.17
C LYS A 505 18.61 17.33 23.71
N ILE A 506 17.98 18.30 23.07
CA ILE A 506 18.20 18.61 21.65
C ILE A 506 18.54 20.09 21.51
N PRO A 507 19.63 20.46 20.80
CA PRO A 507 19.98 21.85 20.57
C PRO A 507 18.84 22.62 19.89
N ALA A 508 18.64 23.90 20.27
CA ALA A 508 17.50 24.69 19.80
C ALA A 508 17.49 24.86 18.27
N GLU A 509 18.66 24.90 17.64
CA GLU A 509 18.87 24.96 16.20
C GLU A 509 18.45 23.68 15.44
N LYS A 510 18.33 22.55 16.16
CA LYS A 510 17.84 21.28 15.62
C LYS A 510 16.32 21.09 15.82
N ILE A 511 15.63 22.08 16.41
CA ILE A 511 14.18 22.05 16.66
C ILE A 511 13.49 23.19 15.90
N LYS A 512 12.73 22.83 14.86
CA LYS A 512 11.85 23.76 14.15
C LYS A 512 10.41 23.64 14.65
N VAL A 513 9.77 24.78 14.89
CA VAL A 513 8.32 24.89 15.16
C VAL A 513 7.71 25.54 13.94
N ILE A 514 6.73 24.89 13.32
CA ILE A 514 6.09 25.36 12.10
C ILE A 514 4.57 25.31 12.26
N PRO A 515 3.81 26.26 11.70
CA PRO A 515 2.36 26.17 11.66
C PRO A 515 1.93 25.05 10.70
N VAL A 516 0.84 24.35 11.02
CA VAL A 516 0.34 23.24 10.17
C VAL A 516 0.04 23.65 8.72
N ASP A 517 -0.40 24.89 8.49
CA ASP A 517 -0.71 25.40 7.15
C ASP A 517 0.52 25.53 6.25
N SER A 518 1.73 25.43 6.80
CA SER A 518 2.97 25.41 6.00
C SER A 518 3.37 24.02 5.48
N LEU A 519 2.72 22.95 5.97
CA LEU A 519 3.00 21.59 5.53
C LEU A 519 2.37 21.29 4.17
N PHE A 520 3.11 20.62 3.29
CA PHE A 520 2.61 20.16 1.99
C PHE A 520 2.14 21.30 1.07
N GLU A 521 2.81 22.45 1.15
CA GLU A 521 2.52 23.64 0.34
C GLU A 521 3.09 23.60 -1.07
#